data_AF-A0A6V8L921-F1
#
_entry.id   AF-A0A6V8L921-F1
#
_cell.length_a   1.000
_cell.length_b   1.000
_cell.length_c   1.000
_cell.angle_alpha   90.00
_cell.angle_beta   90.00
_cell.angle_gamma   90.00
#
_symmetry.space_group_name_H-M   'P 1'
#
loop_
_entity.id
_entity.type
_entity.pdbx_description
1 polymer ?
#
loop_
_entity_poly.entity_id
_entity_poly.type
_entity_poly.pdbx_seq_one_letter_code
_entity_poly.pdbx_strand_id
1 'polypeptide(L)' 'MLTGLTYKQIGDRLFISAKTVEHHVARMRQRLGCANRSDLLAKLRAMTAEQPGGAGARRAPWPRRPAD' A
#
# COMPACT_ATOMS: atom_id res chain seq x y z
N MET A 1 -9.34 -15.70 4.34
CA MET A 1 -7.88 -15.44 4.40
C MET A 1 -7.53 -14.43 3.32
N LEU A 2 -7.19 -13.20 3.71
CA LEU A 2 -6.89 -12.10 2.80
C LEU A 2 -5.39 -12.12 2.50
N THR A 3 -4.92 -13.12 1.73
CA THR A 3 -3.48 -13.33 1.48
C THR A 3 -2.95 -12.35 0.44
N GLY A 4 -3.00 -11.05 0.80
CA GLY A 4 -1.94 -10.15 0.39
C GLY A 4 -0.61 -10.74 0.87
N LEU A 5 0.40 -10.67 0.00
CA LEU A 5 1.75 -11.20 0.20
C LEU A 5 2.21 -11.03 1.66
N THR A 6 2.85 -12.06 2.19
CA THR A 6 3.42 -11.96 3.53
C THR A 6 4.52 -10.88 3.55
N TYR A 7 4.79 -10.26 4.70
CA TYR A 7 5.85 -9.23 4.79
C TYR A 7 7.21 -9.77 4.34
N LYS A 8 7.43 -11.08 4.49
CA LYS A 8 8.61 -11.78 3.98
C LYS A 8 8.67 -11.80 2.45
N GLN A 9 7.56 -12.12 1.78
CA GLN A 9 7.47 -12.11 0.31
C GLN A 9 7.58 -10.69 -0.27
N ILE A 10 7.06 -9.68 0.44
CA ILE A 10 7.22 -8.27 0.06
C ILE A 10 8.69 -7.86 0.20
N GLY A 11 9.33 -8.23 1.30
CA GLY A 11 10.74 -7.95 1.53
C GLY A 11 11.64 -8.60 0.48
N ASP A 12 11.38 -9.86 0.16
CA ASP A 12 12.09 -10.63 -0.86
C ASP A 12 12.04 -9.95 -2.24
N ARG A 13 10.86 -9.50 -2.69
CA ARG A 13 10.69 -8.80 -3.98
C ARG A 13 11.30 -7.40 -4.03
N LEU A 14 11.35 -6.74 -2.89
CA LEU A 14 11.91 -5.38 -2.76
C LEU A 14 13.38 -5.40 -2.35
N PHE A 15 13.99 -6.59 -2.17
CA PHE A 15 15.34 -6.78 -1.64
C PHE A 15 15.57 -6.06 -0.30
N ILE A 16 14.54 -6.01 0.55
CA ILE A 16 14.58 -5.41 1.89
C ILE A 16 14.14 -6.42 2.96
N SER A 17 14.58 -6.22 4.19
CA SER A 17 14.20 -7.12 5.28
C SER A 17 12.69 -7.06 5.58
N ALA A 18 12.11 -8.17 6.03
CA ALA A 18 10.72 -8.21 6.48
C ALA A 18 10.45 -7.22 7.63
N LYS A 19 11.44 -7.00 8.50
CA LYS A 19 11.39 -6.00 9.59
C LYS A 19 11.26 -4.57 9.04
N THR A 20 11.93 -4.29 7.94
CA THR A 20 11.85 -3.00 7.24
C THR A 20 10.45 -2.81 6.64
N VAL A 21 9.89 -3.84 6.00
CA VAL A 21 8.51 -3.83 5.49
C VAL A 21 7.50 -3.56 6.61
N GLU A 22 7.64 -4.21 7.76
CA GLU A 22 6.76 -4.00 8.91
C GLU A 22 6.79 -2.53 9.37
N HIS A 23 7.99 -1.96 9.46
CA HIS A 23 8.17 -0.54 9.80
C HIS A 23 7.49 0.39 8.77
N HIS A 24 7.63 0.10 7.48
CA HIS A 24 6.97 0.85 6.43
C HIS A 24 5.45 0.77 6.53
N VAL A 25 4.90 -0.43 6.78
CA VAL A 25 3.46 -0.64 6.96
C VAL A 25 2.93 0.09 8.20
N ALA A 26 3.66 0.06 9.30
CA ALA A 26 3.31 0.81 10.51
C ALA A 26 3.28 2.33 10.24
N ARG A 27 4.29 2.86 9.53
CA ARG A 27 4.35 4.27 9.15
C ARG A 27 3.24 4.66 8.16
N MET A 28 2.95 3.82 7.17
CA MET A 28 1.83 4.03 6.24
C MET A 28 0.51 4.05 6.99
N ARG A 29 0.31 3.11 7.92
CA ARG A 29 -0.89 3.02 8.76
C ARG A 29 -1.10 4.28 9.59
N GLN A 30 -0.05 4.79 10.24
CA GLN A 30 -0.11 6.06 10.98
C GLN A 30 -0.45 7.25 10.07
N ARG A 31 0.15 7.34 8.89
CA ARG A 31 -0.12 8.42 7.93
C ARG A 31 -1.53 8.38 7.34
N LEU A 32 -2.08 7.19 7.16
CA LEU A 32 -3.42 6.96 6.58
C LEU A 32 -4.53 6.93 7.64
N GLY A 33 -4.18 7.00 8.93
CA GLY A 33 -5.12 6.94 10.05
C GLY A 33 -5.80 5.58 10.23
N CYS A 34 -5.17 4.50 9.79
CA CYS A 34 -5.76 3.16 9.87
C CYS A 34 -5.44 2.49 11.22
N ALA A 35 -6.40 1.83 11.87
CA ALA A 35 -6.15 1.19 13.16
C ALA A 35 -5.53 -0.22 13.01
N ASN A 36 -5.88 -0.94 11.95
CA ASN A 36 -5.50 -2.34 11.77
C ASN A 36 -5.08 -2.64 10.32
N ARG A 37 -4.43 -3.80 10.12
CA ARG A 37 -3.96 -4.24 8.80
C ARG A 37 -5.12 -4.39 7.80
N SER A 38 -6.27 -4.86 8.26
CA SER A 38 -7.45 -5.06 7.41
C SER A 38 -8.02 -3.72 6.91
N ASP A 39 -8.04 -2.70 7.76
CA ASP A 39 -8.45 -1.34 7.44
C ASP A 39 -7.49 -0.68 6.44
N LEU A 40 -6.18 -0.84 6.67
CA LEU A 40 -5.16 -0.43 5.70
C LEU A 40 -5.35 -1.13 4.34
N LEU A 41 -5.61 -2.44 4.34
CA LEU A 41 -5.82 -3.22 3.11
C LEU A 41 -7.13 -2.85 2.43
N ALA A 42 -8.20 -2.57 3.17
CA ALA A 42 -9.47 -2.09 2.63
C ALA A 42 -9.30 -0.73 1.97
N LYS A 43 -8.58 0.20 2.62
CA LYS A 43 -8.29 1.54 2.10
C LYS A 43 -7.37 1.48 0.88
N LEU A 44 -6.32 0.66 0.92
CA LEU A 44 -5.46 0.41 -0.24
C LEU A 44 -6.25 -0.21 -1.40
N ARG A 45 -7.13 -1.18 -1.14
CA ARG A 45 -7.98 -1.76 -2.17
C ARG A 45 -8.94 -0.75 -2.76
N ALA A 46 -9.56 0.11 -1.96
CA ALA A 46 -10.42 1.18 -2.45
C ALA A 46 -9.63 2.16 -3.35
N MET A 47 -8.42 2.55 -2.95
CA MET A 47 -7.54 3.40 -3.75
C MET A 47 -7.08 2.73 -5.06
N THR A 48 -6.83 1.41 -5.04
CA THR A 48 -6.47 0.65 -6.26
C THR A 48 -7.70 0.28 -7.10
N ALA A 49 -8.89 0.19 -6.51
CA ALA A 49 -10.15 -0.09 -7.23
C ALA A 49 -10.67 1.14 -7.97
N GLU A 50 -10.40 2.34 -7.45
CA GLU A 50 -10.53 3.62 -8.18
C GLU A 50 -9.53 3.76 -9.34
N GLN A 51 -8.70 2.74 -9.60
CA GLN A 51 -7.88 2.65 -10.80
C GLN A 51 -8.59 1.73 -11.82
N PRO A 52 -9.51 2.24 -12.65
CA PRO A 52 -10.02 1.50 -13.81
C PRO A 52 -8.89 1.42 -14.84
N GLY A 53 -7.99 0.45 -14.67
CA GLY A 53 -6.72 0.49 -15.40
C GLY A 53 -5.94 -0.81 -15.40
N GLY A 54 -6.63 -1.95 -15.38
CA GLY A 54 -6.04 -3.26 -15.65
C GLY A 54 -5.81 -3.52 -17.14
N ALA A 55 -5.30 -2.56 -17.91
CA ALA A 55 -4.68 -2.71 -19.23
C ALA A 55 -4.42 -1.31 -19.84
N GLY A 56 -3.17 -0.85 -19.86
CA GLY A 56 -2.73 0.19 -20.81
C GLY A 56 -2.82 1.66 -20.40
N ALA A 57 -3.43 2.05 -19.28
CA ALA A 57 -3.46 3.46 -18.87
C ALA A 57 -2.13 3.87 -18.21
N ARG A 58 -1.32 4.59 -18.98
CA ARG A 58 -0.09 5.28 -18.54
C ARG A 58 -0.24 5.85 -17.12
N ARG A 59 0.71 5.46 -16.25
CA ARG A 59 1.05 6.07 -14.95
C ARG A 59 0.43 7.46 -14.77
N ALA A 60 -0.73 7.54 -14.14
CA ALA A 60 -1.21 8.82 -13.63
C ALA A 60 -0.20 9.31 -12.58
N PRO A 61 0.24 10.58 -12.61
CA PRO A 61 1.14 11.09 -11.59
C PRO A 61 0.41 11.08 -10.25
N TRP A 62 1.08 10.51 -9.24
CA TRP A 62 0.61 10.48 -7.86
C TRP A 62 0.01 11.84 -7.45
N PRO A 63 -1.19 11.87 -6.85
CA PRO A 63 -1.86 13.13 -6.52
C PRO A 63 -0.94 13.93 -5.59
N ARG A 64 -0.46 15.08 -6.10
CA ARG A 64 0.27 16.03 -5.28
C ARG A 64 -0.73 16.57 -4.26
N ARG A 65 -0.49 16.26 -2.99
CA ARG A 65 -1.22 16.83 -1.87
C ARG A 65 -1.18 18.37 -2.02
N PRO A 66 -2.31 19.09 -2.00
CA PRO A 66 -2.28 20.54 -2.01
C PRO A 66 -1.53 20.99 -0.76
N ALA A 67 -0.51 21.84 -0.98
CA ALA A 67 0.14 22.56 0.10
C ALA A 67 -0.82 23.67 0.51
N ASP A 68 -1.27 23.61 1.76
CA ASP A 68 -1.76 24.76 2.51
C ASP A 68 -0.63 25.17 3.46
#